data_AF-A0A1Z9IWH8-F1
#
_entry.id   AF-A0A1Z9IWH8-F1
#
_cell.length_a   1.000
_cell.length_b   1.000
_cell.length_c   1.000
_cell.angle_alpha   90.00
_cell.angle_beta   90.00
_cell.angle_gamma   90.00
#
_symmetry.space_group_name_H-M   'P 1'
#
loop_
_entity.id
_entity.type
_entity.pdbx_description
1 polymer ?
#
loop_
_entity_poly.entity_id
_entity_poly.type
_entity_poly.pdbx_seq_one_letter_code
_entity_poly.pdbx_strand_id
1 'polypeptide(L)'
;MDKKGQDLSDTVWTRLDRKAGAIVELTIRQLSHRISTWVVLGVGVLLMALLITFYIDGVRESFEPIDNDGDSEDYDGDGYPLGQERKYGTPDWDSQIYPGSSQFVYENEIDWNDRERSHYDNKSWEGFAFFEMAWVDSEYSGEWWDWYVSWDIDEDTGIPQLEDCSDWDLEQLTDRIWGEACDYGDQDGNGLTTYFVGGKWRGEGLAVVPDNYFLQWGYWTEEVYIEPEPPEMYVNEDGLDCFTESSANRSELTRVDCPTESRLSGSHGFDDDGDCLISTEDDDSNNNNVPCDVAWSSVNGVVTDIDADDFVDEDPDEQEYIGELGHRTFVIAVGKMAFVILLGLFIPLFLALGLVRDETENGTLHLLLSKPIHRAEFIVYRLIGYLAISATYVLALSLLVGIIASILGPGDGIIRLADLPVWLGIGITTSLVLAAYGSIFNAMGLISPKYGVYVCIIFGVWEFMMGSLSIVNPNWTVASVSISHWALQMIDAIVLLAWPDTIQWAAMDQAFGLDSGLSNFWQPPVHTLGTQSASVALISSSFVLVFVTLAWIFIGKSVFSRREIM
;
A
#
# COMPACT_ATOMS: atom_id res chain seq x y z
N MET A 1 23.53 52.33 42.57
CA MET A 1 24.24 51.08 42.24
C MET A 1 25.57 51.10 42.98
N ASP A 2 25.72 50.25 44.01
CA ASP A 2 26.96 50.17 44.78
C ASP A 2 28.02 49.37 44.00
N LYS A 3 29.28 49.81 44.10
CA LYS A 3 30.45 49.36 43.32
C LYS A 3 30.91 47.93 43.62
N LYS A 4 30.20 47.18 44.47
CA LYS A 4 30.58 45.81 44.84
C LYS A 4 29.59 44.71 44.44
N GLY A 5 28.40 45.03 43.92
CA GLY A 5 27.47 44.00 43.39
C GLY A 5 27.09 42.87 44.38
N GLN A 6 27.24 43.08 45.70
CA GLN A 6 27.02 42.05 46.72
C GLN A 6 25.55 41.91 47.13
N ASP A 7 24.69 42.87 46.79
CA ASP A 7 23.29 42.91 47.24
C ASP A 7 22.36 41.97 46.44
N LEU A 8 22.80 41.46 45.28
CA LEU A 8 22.10 40.43 44.52
C LEU A 8 22.37 38.99 45.04
N SER A 9 23.33 38.82 45.96
CA SER A 9 23.81 37.51 46.42
C SER A 9 23.08 36.91 47.64
N ASP A 10 22.09 37.63 48.19
CA ASP A 10 21.37 37.26 49.42
C ASP A 10 19.87 37.00 49.22
N THR A 11 19.42 36.72 48.00
CA THR A 11 18.04 36.26 47.77
C THR A 11 17.93 34.74 47.98
N VAL A 12 16.85 34.28 48.61
CA VAL A 12 16.55 32.86 48.85
C VAL A 12 16.70 32.02 47.57
N TRP A 13 16.33 32.58 46.42
CA TRP A 13 16.43 31.97 45.09
C TRP A 13 17.88 31.68 44.66
N THR A 14 18.83 32.62 44.84
CA THR A 14 20.25 32.39 44.50
C THR A 14 20.94 31.33 45.39
N ARG A 15 20.47 31.15 46.63
CA ARG A 15 20.97 30.08 47.52
C ARG A 15 20.32 28.72 47.26
N LEU A 16 19.05 28.71 46.83
CA LEU A 16 18.30 27.51 46.47
C LEU A 16 18.82 26.94 45.13
N ASP A 17 19.09 27.80 44.16
CA ASP A 17 19.69 27.48 42.86
C ASP A 17 21.07 26.80 42.99
N ARG A 18 21.95 27.33 43.84
CA ARG A 18 23.29 26.76 44.05
C ARG A 18 23.27 25.40 44.77
N LYS A 19 22.29 25.16 45.65
CA LYS A 19 22.11 23.87 46.35
C LYS A 19 21.47 22.82 45.46
N ALA A 20 20.43 23.21 44.72
CA ALA A 20 19.75 22.37 43.75
C ALA A 20 20.73 21.90 42.67
N GLY A 21 21.49 22.84 42.08
CA GLY A 21 22.52 22.56 41.09
C GLY A 21 23.59 21.59 41.60
N ALA A 22 24.03 21.72 42.85
CA ALA A 22 25.02 20.81 43.42
C ALA A 22 24.53 19.35 43.57
N ILE A 23 23.26 19.15 43.96
CA ILE A 23 22.67 17.80 44.08
C ILE A 23 22.44 17.19 42.68
N VAL A 24 21.95 18.00 41.74
CA VAL A 24 21.78 17.61 40.34
C VAL A 24 23.12 17.20 39.75
N GLU A 25 24.16 18.03 39.86
CA GLU A 25 25.50 17.75 39.37
C GLU A 25 26.11 16.50 40.01
N LEU A 26 25.96 16.33 41.33
CA LEU A 26 26.44 15.14 42.03
C LEU A 26 25.74 13.88 41.52
N THR A 27 24.43 13.95 41.28
CA THR A 27 23.65 12.83 40.72
C THR A 27 24.13 12.50 39.32
N ILE A 28 24.37 13.52 38.48
CA ILE A 28 24.90 13.36 37.12
C ILE A 28 26.26 12.64 37.18
N ARG A 29 27.18 13.10 38.03
CA ARG A 29 28.50 12.46 38.20
C ARG A 29 28.41 11.02 38.70
N GLN A 30 27.51 10.74 39.64
CA GLN A 30 27.32 9.39 40.16
C GLN A 30 26.81 8.44 39.07
N LEU A 31 25.82 8.87 38.29
CA LEU A 31 25.28 8.08 37.18
C LEU A 31 26.30 7.93 36.04
N SER A 32 27.07 8.97 35.72
CA SER A 32 28.08 8.92 34.65
C SER A 32 29.26 8.00 34.98
N HIS A 33 29.56 7.75 36.26
CA HIS A 33 30.60 6.80 36.67
C HIS A 33 30.10 5.37 36.82
N ARG A 34 28.78 5.13 36.82
CA ARG A 34 28.22 3.80 36.98
C ARG A 34 28.29 3.04 35.65
N ILE A 35 28.98 1.89 35.63
CA ILE A 35 29.10 1.05 34.42
C ILE A 35 27.72 0.65 33.89
N SER A 36 26.77 0.33 34.78
CA SER A 36 25.42 -0.07 34.36
C SER A 36 24.71 1.01 33.55
N THR A 37 25.02 2.30 33.77
CA THR A 37 24.46 3.38 32.99
C THR A 37 24.89 3.27 31.54
N TRP A 38 26.20 3.21 31.29
CA TRP A 38 26.72 3.06 29.92
C TRP A 38 26.33 1.75 29.25
N VAL A 39 26.19 0.65 30.02
CA VAL A 39 25.70 -0.62 29.48
C VAL A 39 24.26 -0.47 28.98
N VAL A 40 23.36 0.10 29.80
CA VAL A 40 21.95 0.27 29.41
C VAL A 40 21.82 1.22 28.21
N LEU A 41 22.56 2.33 28.20
CA LEU A 41 22.57 3.25 27.06
C LEU A 41 23.17 2.59 25.81
N GLY A 42 24.28 1.85 25.94
CA GLY A 42 24.92 1.15 24.84
C GLY A 42 24.04 0.06 24.21
N VAL A 43 23.33 -0.72 25.03
CA VAL A 43 22.34 -1.70 24.54
C VAL A 43 21.21 -1.01 23.79
N GLY A 44 20.76 0.16 24.27
CA GLY A 44 19.76 0.96 23.56
C GLY A 44 20.23 1.41 22.17
N VAL A 45 21.47 1.89 22.04
CA VAL A 45 22.05 2.26 20.74
C VAL A 45 22.19 1.04 19.81
N LEU A 46 22.64 -0.10 20.32
CA LEU A 46 22.74 -1.34 19.54
C LEU A 46 21.38 -1.81 19.03
N LEU A 47 20.35 -1.72 19.88
CA LEU A 47 18.97 -2.04 19.49
C LEU A 47 18.49 -1.11 18.37
N MET A 48 18.73 0.20 18.47
CA MET A 48 18.39 1.15 17.40
C MET A 48 19.13 0.85 16.10
N ALA A 49 20.43 0.54 16.17
CA ALA A 49 21.21 0.19 15.00
C ALA A 49 20.65 -1.05 14.28
N LEU A 50 20.24 -2.06 15.04
CA LEU A 50 19.62 -3.28 14.50
C LEU A 50 18.23 -3.00 13.88
N LEU A 51 17.41 -2.14 14.48
CA LEU A 51 16.13 -1.75 13.90
C LEU A 51 16.33 -0.95 12.59
N ILE A 52 17.31 -0.05 12.54
CA ILE A 52 17.66 0.68 11.32
C ILE A 52 18.13 -0.29 10.23
N THR A 53 18.87 -1.35 10.55
CA THR A 53 19.26 -2.33 9.52
C THR A 53 18.08 -3.07 8.92
N PHE A 54 17.08 -3.44 9.73
CA PHE A 54 15.84 -4.04 9.21
C PHE A 54 15.04 -3.05 8.37
N TYR A 55 15.03 -1.77 8.76
CA TYR A 55 14.38 -0.73 7.98
C TYR A 55 15.05 -0.53 6.61
N ILE A 56 16.38 -0.50 6.55
CA ILE A 56 17.12 -0.41 5.29
C ILE A 56 16.83 -1.60 4.38
N ASP A 57 16.66 -2.79 4.95
CA ASP A 57 16.30 -3.99 4.21
C ASP A 57 14.89 -3.87 3.61
N GLY A 58 13.90 -3.51 4.45
CA GLY A 58 12.51 -3.38 4.01
C GLY A 58 12.26 -2.27 2.99
N VAL A 59 12.99 -1.13 3.05
CA VAL A 59 12.87 -0.05 2.05
C VAL A 59 13.49 -0.43 0.70
N ARG A 60 14.35 -1.45 0.66
CA ARG A 60 14.98 -1.92 -0.58
C ARG A 60 14.19 -3.02 -1.29
N GLU A 61 13.21 -3.58 -0.62
CA GLU A 61 12.35 -4.60 -1.20
C GLU A 61 11.40 -3.92 -2.19
N SER A 62 11.37 -4.42 -3.43
CA SER A 62 10.39 -4.00 -4.42
C SER A 62 9.11 -4.78 -4.23
N PHE A 63 7.97 -4.13 -4.39
CA PHE A 63 6.66 -4.76 -4.28
C PHE A 63 6.21 -5.22 -5.67
N GLU A 64 5.58 -6.40 -5.73
CA GLU A 64 4.88 -6.85 -6.94
C GLU A 64 3.54 -6.08 -6.97
N PRO A 65 3.25 -5.33 -8.05
CA PRO A 65 1.99 -4.63 -8.20
C PRO A 65 0.82 -5.61 -8.32
N ILE A 66 -0.39 -5.14 -8.04
CA ILE A 66 -1.59 -5.97 -8.04
C ILE A 66 -2.43 -5.57 -9.24
N ASP A 67 -2.54 -6.47 -10.21
CA ASP A 67 -3.51 -6.34 -11.31
C ASP A 67 -4.93 -6.63 -10.77
N ASN A 68 -5.75 -5.58 -10.64
CA ASN A 68 -7.09 -5.68 -10.04
C ASN A 68 -8.22 -5.96 -11.04
N ASP A 69 -8.06 -5.57 -12.31
CA ASP A 69 -9.07 -5.71 -13.38
C ASP A 69 -8.72 -6.81 -14.40
N GLY A 70 -7.51 -7.33 -14.35
CA GLY A 70 -7.08 -8.59 -14.98
C GLY A 70 -6.73 -8.44 -16.46
N ASP A 71 -6.44 -7.23 -16.91
CA ASP A 71 -6.19 -6.88 -18.30
C ASP A 71 -4.72 -7.10 -18.72
N SER A 72 -3.83 -7.36 -17.75
CA SER A 72 -2.44 -7.76 -17.99
C SER A 72 -2.27 -9.24 -18.37
N GLU A 73 -3.30 -10.05 -18.14
CA GLU A 73 -3.29 -11.49 -18.40
C GLU A 73 -3.48 -11.79 -19.90
N ASP A 74 -2.87 -12.88 -20.36
CA ASP A 74 -2.98 -13.44 -21.72
C ASP A 74 -3.67 -14.80 -21.58
N TYR A 75 -4.99 -14.83 -21.78
CA TYR A 75 -5.80 -16.01 -21.51
C TYR A 75 -5.68 -17.09 -22.59
N ASP A 76 -5.42 -16.70 -23.84
CA ASP A 76 -5.34 -17.62 -24.97
C ASP A 76 -3.91 -18.03 -25.39
N GLY A 77 -2.89 -17.33 -24.88
CA GLY A 77 -1.48 -17.65 -25.00
C GLY A 77 -0.83 -17.23 -26.32
N ASP A 78 -1.42 -16.27 -27.04
CA ASP A 78 -0.88 -15.72 -28.28
C ASP A 78 0.27 -14.72 -28.06
N GLY A 79 0.45 -14.26 -26.82
CA GLY A 79 1.50 -13.34 -26.37
C GLY A 79 1.07 -11.88 -26.27
N TYR A 80 -0.20 -11.54 -26.50
CA TYR A 80 -0.76 -10.21 -26.31
C TYR A 80 -1.65 -10.19 -25.05
N PRO A 81 -1.45 -9.24 -24.12
CA PRO A 81 -2.31 -9.13 -22.95
C PRO A 81 -3.71 -8.61 -23.32
N LEU A 82 -4.71 -8.94 -22.51
CA LEU A 82 -6.11 -8.58 -22.71
C LEU A 82 -6.34 -7.08 -22.96
N GLY A 83 -5.64 -6.19 -22.25
CA GLY A 83 -5.73 -4.74 -22.43
C GLY A 83 -5.27 -4.32 -23.84
N GLN A 84 -4.18 -4.91 -24.34
CA GLN A 84 -3.73 -4.67 -25.70
C GLN A 84 -4.73 -5.21 -26.73
N GLU A 85 -5.29 -6.39 -26.49
CA GLU A 85 -6.27 -6.97 -27.39
C GLU A 85 -7.55 -6.14 -27.50
N ARG A 86 -8.06 -5.65 -26.36
CA ARG A 86 -9.18 -4.71 -26.30
C ARG A 86 -8.93 -3.44 -27.10
N LYS A 87 -7.72 -2.89 -26.96
CA LYS A 87 -7.31 -1.70 -27.70
C LYS A 87 -7.36 -1.88 -29.23
N TYR A 88 -7.14 -3.10 -29.70
CA TYR A 88 -7.25 -3.45 -31.12
C TYR A 88 -8.59 -4.13 -31.49
N GLY A 89 -9.49 -4.32 -30.53
CA GLY A 89 -10.78 -4.97 -30.73
C GLY A 89 -10.69 -6.46 -31.04
N THR A 90 -9.65 -7.13 -30.55
CA THR A 90 -9.43 -8.57 -30.70
C THR A 90 -9.88 -9.34 -29.44
N PRO A 91 -10.35 -10.59 -29.59
CA PRO A 91 -10.84 -11.39 -28.47
C PRO A 91 -9.76 -12.28 -27.82
N ASP A 92 -9.57 -12.15 -26.51
CA ASP A 92 -8.64 -12.98 -25.70
C ASP A 92 -9.18 -14.37 -25.31
N TRP A 93 -9.73 -15.07 -26.29
CA TRP A 93 -10.10 -16.47 -26.13
C TRP A 93 -9.76 -17.29 -27.38
N ASP A 94 -9.25 -16.66 -28.43
CA ASP A 94 -8.88 -17.27 -29.69
C ASP A 94 -7.51 -16.78 -30.16
N SER A 95 -6.49 -17.59 -29.86
CA SER A 95 -5.09 -17.31 -30.17
C SER A 95 -4.76 -17.06 -31.66
N GLN A 96 -5.72 -17.25 -32.57
CA GLN A 96 -5.58 -16.93 -33.99
C GLN A 96 -6.00 -15.50 -34.31
N ILE A 97 -6.79 -14.86 -33.44
CA ILE A 97 -7.33 -13.52 -33.62
C ILE A 97 -6.62 -12.59 -32.65
N TYR A 98 -5.37 -12.25 -32.98
CA TYR A 98 -4.53 -11.35 -32.21
C TYR A 98 -4.46 -9.95 -32.84
N PRO A 99 -3.94 -8.93 -32.14
CA PRO A 99 -3.70 -7.59 -32.69
C PRO A 99 -2.89 -7.64 -34.00
N GLY A 100 -3.53 -7.28 -35.11
CA GLY A 100 -2.92 -7.30 -36.44
C GLY A 100 -3.06 -8.61 -37.23
N SER A 101 -3.79 -9.59 -36.69
CA SER A 101 -4.23 -10.79 -37.42
C SER A 101 -5.10 -10.45 -38.64
N SER A 102 -5.14 -11.34 -39.63
CA SER A 102 -5.97 -11.15 -40.82
C SER A 102 -7.46 -11.26 -40.47
N GLN A 103 -8.27 -10.29 -40.89
CA GLN A 103 -9.72 -10.32 -40.72
C GLN A 103 -10.44 -10.48 -42.06
N PHE A 104 -11.54 -11.24 -42.06
CA PHE A 104 -12.37 -11.42 -43.23
C PHE A 104 -13.32 -10.22 -43.40
N VAL A 105 -13.15 -9.48 -44.50
CA VAL A 105 -14.04 -8.37 -44.85
C VAL A 105 -15.10 -8.88 -45.82
N TYR A 106 -16.33 -8.97 -45.34
CA TYR A 106 -17.50 -9.31 -46.15
C TYR A 106 -17.77 -8.22 -47.20
N GLU A 107 -17.94 -8.61 -48.46
CA GLU A 107 -18.32 -7.69 -49.53
C GLU A 107 -19.79 -7.84 -49.93
N ASN A 108 -20.22 -9.06 -50.27
CA ASN A 108 -21.57 -9.34 -50.72
C ASN A 108 -21.90 -10.84 -50.67
N GLU A 109 -23.17 -11.18 -50.91
CA GLU A 109 -23.66 -12.55 -50.96
C GLU A 109 -24.64 -12.76 -52.12
N ILE A 110 -24.84 -14.03 -52.48
CA ILE A 110 -26.00 -14.52 -53.21
C ILE A 110 -26.86 -15.25 -52.19
N ASP A 111 -28.01 -14.67 -51.84
CA ASP A 111 -28.96 -15.26 -50.90
C ASP A 111 -29.87 -16.30 -51.62
N TRP A 112 -30.63 -17.09 -50.88
CA TRP A 112 -31.53 -18.13 -51.40
C TRP A 112 -32.62 -17.59 -52.34
N ASN A 113 -32.90 -16.28 -52.33
CA ASN A 113 -33.98 -15.65 -53.12
C ASN A 113 -33.50 -14.79 -54.31
N ASP A 114 -32.19 -14.70 -54.54
CA ASP A 114 -31.64 -13.85 -55.59
C ASP A 114 -31.88 -14.41 -57.00
N ARG A 115 -32.14 -13.49 -57.94
CA ARG A 115 -32.43 -13.82 -59.35
C ARG A 115 -31.17 -14.11 -60.16
N GLU A 116 -30.07 -13.43 -59.86
CA GLU A 116 -28.76 -13.66 -60.48
C GLU A 116 -27.93 -14.48 -59.50
N ARG A 117 -27.72 -15.75 -59.81
CA ARG A 117 -27.07 -16.74 -58.92
C ARG A 117 -25.69 -17.16 -59.41
N SER A 118 -25.08 -16.33 -60.25
CA SER A 118 -23.75 -16.58 -60.81
C SER A 118 -22.88 -15.34 -60.59
N HIS A 119 -21.70 -15.52 -60.02
CA HIS A 119 -20.72 -14.45 -59.83
C HIS A 119 -19.32 -14.93 -60.24
N TYR A 120 -18.57 -14.08 -60.94
CA TYR A 120 -17.19 -14.36 -61.34
C TYR A 120 -16.29 -13.31 -60.73
N ASP A 121 -15.38 -13.72 -59.84
CA ASP A 121 -14.37 -12.84 -59.26
C ASP A 121 -13.23 -13.67 -58.62
N ASN A 122 -12.20 -12.98 -58.13
CA ASN A 122 -11.11 -13.53 -57.32
C ASN A 122 -11.32 -13.12 -55.86
N LYS A 123 -11.87 -14.02 -55.06
CA LYS A 123 -12.32 -13.76 -53.68
C LYS A 123 -12.06 -14.94 -52.76
N SER A 124 -12.24 -14.69 -51.47
CA SER A 124 -12.46 -15.74 -50.48
C SER A 124 -13.96 -15.98 -50.37
N TRP A 125 -14.35 -17.22 -50.59
CA TRP A 125 -15.73 -17.68 -50.73
C TRP A 125 -16.11 -18.55 -49.52
N GLU A 126 -17.36 -18.45 -49.10
CA GLU A 126 -17.95 -19.28 -48.05
C GLU A 126 -19.39 -19.63 -48.42
N GLY A 127 -19.73 -20.92 -48.48
CA GLY A 127 -21.05 -21.35 -48.93
C GLY A 127 -21.04 -22.62 -49.76
N PHE A 128 -22.06 -22.74 -50.62
CA PHE A 128 -22.18 -23.83 -51.57
C PHE A 128 -22.22 -23.28 -52.99
N ALA A 129 -21.37 -23.77 -53.88
CA ALA A 129 -21.38 -23.37 -55.28
C ALA A 129 -20.87 -24.46 -56.23
N PHE A 130 -21.40 -24.45 -57.45
CA PHE A 130 -20.71 -25.00 -58.60
C PHE A 130 -19.65 -23.98 -59.03
N PHE A 131 -18.39 -24.30 -58.77
CA PHE A 131 -17.26 -23.43 -58.99
C PHE A 131 -16.45 -23.92 -60.20
N GLU A 132 -16.52 -23.17 -61.30
CA GLU A 132 -15.59 -23.31 -62.42
C GLU A 132 -14.31 -22.54 -62.09
N MET A 133 -13.29 -23.26 -61.62
CA MET A 133 -12.06 -22.65 -61.14
C MET A 133 -11.15 -22.20 -62.29
N ALA A 134 -10.63 -20.97 -62.18
CA ALA A 134 -9.45 -20.52 -62.91
C ALA A 134 -8.18 -20.83 -62.13
N TRP A 135 -8.21 -20.64 -60.80
CA TRP A 135 -7.21 -21.13 -59.85
C TRP A 135 -7.81 -21.19 -58.44
N VAL A 136 -7.19 -21.97 -57.56
CA VAL A 136 -7.57 -22.07 -56.15
C VAL A 136 -6.32 -22.13 -55.27
N ASP A 137 -6.42 -21.58 -54.07
CA ASP A 137 -5.35 -21.58 -53.08
C ASP A 137 -5.32 -22.91 -52.35
N SER A 138 -4.33 -23.75 -52.64
CA SER A 138 -4.13 -25.05 -51.97
C SER A 138 -3.54 -24.93 -50.56
N GLU A 139 -2.98 -23.77 -50.23
CA GLU A 139 -2.40 -23.50 -48.91
C GLU A 139 -3.43 -22.83 -47.97
N TYR A 140 -4.64 -22.58 -48.46
CA TYR A 140 -5.72 -22.03 -47.65
C TYR A 140 -6.23 -23.07 -46.65
N SER A 141 -5.84 -22.89 -45.39
CA SER A 141 -6.17 -23.77 -44.27
C SER A 141 -6.52 -22.95 -43.04
N GLY A 142 -7.34 -23.52 -42.15
CA GLY A 142 -7.57 -22.97 -40.80
C GLY A 142 -7.95 -24.06 -39.80
N GLU A 143 -8.64 -23.68 -38.74
CA GLU A 143 -9.06 -24.57 -37.64
C GLU A 143 -9.89 -25.77 -38.09
N TRP A 144 -9.79 -26.89 -37.37
CA TRP A 144 -10.49 -28.14 -37.72
C TRP A 144 -12.02 -28.08 -37.55
N TRP A 145 -12.52 -27.12 -36.77
CA TRP A 145 -13.96 -26.86 -36.62
C TRP A 145 -14.52 -25.93 -37.68
N ASP A 146 -13.65 -25.27 -38.43
CA ASP A 146 -14.01 -24.38 -39.51
C ASP A 146 -13.89 -25.13 -40.84
N TRP A 147 -14.87 -24.95 -41.72
CA TRP A 147 -15.20 -25.86 -42.82
C TRP A 147 -14.39 -25.53 -44.08
N TYR A 148 -13.06 -25.44 -43.91
CA TYR A 148 -12.08 -25.18 -44.97
C TYR A 148 -12.03 -26.33 -45.97
N VAL A 149 -12.07 -25.99 -47.25
CA VAL A 149 -12.01 -26.97 -48.34
C VAL A 149 -10.57 -27.34 -48.62
N SER A 150 -10.22 -28.60 -48.40
CA SER A 150 -8.95 -29.17 -48.89
C SER A 150 -9.09 -29.53 -50.37
N TRP A 151 -8.28 -28.90 -51.21
CA TRP A 151 -8.29 -29.10 -52.66
C TRP A 151 -7.36 -30.23 -53.14
N ASP A 152 -6.58 -30.85 -52.25
CA ASP A 152 -5.65 -31.97 -52.50
C ASP A 152 -5.06 -31.97 -53.93
N ILE A 153 -4.31 -30.92 -54.25
CA ILE A 153 -3.79 -30.68 -55.61
C ILE A 153 -2.57 -31.57 -55.86
N ASP A 154 -2.59 -32.29 -56.97
CA ASP A 154 -1.45 -33.08 -57.42
C ASP A 154 -0.29 -32.18 -57.91
N GLU A 155 0.85 -32.23 -57.24
CA GLU A 155 2.06 -31.44 -57.55
C GLU A 155 2.55 -31.60 -59.00
N ASP A 156 2.28 -32.74 -59.65
CA ASP A 156 2.74 -33.03 -61.01
C ASP A 156 1.77 -32.53 -62.10
N THR A 157 0.47 -32.41 -61.81
CA THR A 157 -0.57 -32.07 -62.79
C THR A 157 -1.27 -30.74 -62.54
N GLY A 158 -1.22 -30.21 -61.32
CA GLY A 158 -1.90 -28.97 -60.93
C GLY A 158 -3.42 -29.10 -60.90
N ILE A 159 -3.94 -30.33 -60.87
CA ILE A 159 -5.38 -30.63 -60.87
C ILE A 159 -5.74 -31.22 -59.49
N PRO A 160 -6.83 -30.75 -58.85
CA PRO A 160 -7.39 -31.34 -57.63
C PRO A 160 -7.71 -32.83 -57.80
N GLN A 161 -7.24 -33.70 -56.90
CA GLN A 161 -7.62 -35.12 -56.87
C GLN A 161 -8.84 -35.34 -55.96
N LEU A 162 -10.01 -34.97 -56.44
CA LEU A 162 -11.26 -35.01 -55.66
C LEU A 162 -12.14 -36.22 -56.01
N GLU A 163 -13.11 -36.54 -55.15
CA GLU A 163 -14.11 -37.59 -55.44
C GLU A 163 -14.97 -37.18 -56.64
N ASP A 164 -15.19 -38.09 -57.58
CA ASP A 164 -16.05 -37.87 -58.74
C ASP A 164 -17.53 -37.91 -58.30
N CYS A 165 -18.21 -36.78 -58.47
CA CYS A 165 -19.60 -36.57 -58.08
C CYS A 165 -20.52 -36.21 -59.26
N SER A 166 -20.08 -36.44 -60.50
CA SER A 166 -20.86 -36.09 -61.70
C SER A 166 -22.25 -36.74 -61.76
N ASP A 167 -22.40 -37.91 -61.14
CA ASP A 167 -23.63 -38.71 -61.13
C ASP A 167 -24.54 -38.43 -59.91
N TRP A 168 -24.17 -37.49 -59.03
CA TRP A 168 -24.91 -37.22 -57.79
C TRP A 168 -25.99 -36.15 -57.98
N ASP A 169 -27.15 -36.36 -57.35
CA ASP A 169 -28.21 -35.35 -57.30
C ASP A 169 -27.88 -34.25 -56.28
N LEU A 170 -28.49 -33.07 -56.42
CA LEU A 170 -28.23 -31.92 -55.54
C LEU A 170 -28.40 -32.22 -54.04
N GLU A 171 -29.41 -33.02 -53.68
CA GLU A 171 -29.65 -33.44 -52.29
C GLU A 171 -28.51 -34.32 -51.76
N GLN A 172 -27.91 -35.17 -52.61
CA GLN A 172 -26.77 -36.02 -52.24
C GLN A 172 -25.48 -35.22 -52.12
N LEU A 173 -25.28 -34.24 -52.99
CA LEU A 173 -24.13 -33.32 -52.94
C LEU A 173 -24.13 -32.54 -51.62
N THR A 174 -25.26 -31.95 -51.24
CA THR A 174 -25.33 -31.06 -50.08
C THR A 174 -25.35 -31.79 -48.74
N ASP A 175 -25.76 -33.07 -48.71
CA ASP A 175 -25.70 -33.90 -47.50
C ASP A 175 -24.30 -34.48 -47.25
N ARG A 176 -23.47 -34.61 -48.30
CA ARG A 176 -22.19 -35.32 -48.23
C ARG A 176 -20.96 -34.42 -48.31
N ILE A 177 -21.07 -33.26 -48.96
CA ILE A 177 -19.95 -32.33 -49.19
C ILE A 177 -20.04 -31.16 -48.21
N TRP A 178 -19.37 -31.30 -47.06
CA TRP A 178 -19.26 -30.28 -46.02
C TRP A 178 -17.78 -30.14 -45.62
N GLY A 179 -17.16 -29.00 -45.92
CA GLY A 179 -15.71 -28.79 -45.77
C GLY A 179 -14.87 -29.48 -46.85
N GLU A 180 -15.47 -29.81 -48.00
CA GLU A 180 -14.83 -30.57 -49.07
C GLU A 180 -15.29 -30.06 -50.45
N ALA A 181 -14.61 -30.52 -51.51
CA ALA A 181 -15.00 -30.30 -52.89
C ALA A 181 -15.03 -31.64 -53.65
N CYS A 182 -15.87 -31.72 -54.68
CA CYS A 182 -15.95 -32.90 -55.55
C CYS A 182 -15.94 -32.50 -57.03
N ASP A 183 -15.44 -33.39 -57.88
CA ASP A 183 -15.33 -33.16 -59.33
C ASP A 183 -16.69 -33.45 -59.99
N TYR A 184 -17.28 -32.42 -60.62
CA TYR A 184 -18.57 -32.52 -61.31
C TYR A 184 -18.42 -32.64 -62.84
N GLY A 185 -17.18 -32.54 -63.35
CA GLY A 185 -16.84 -32.61 -64.76
C GLY A 185 -17.14 -31.35 -65.58
N ASP A 186 -16.80 -31.40 -66.86
CA ASP A 186 -17.11 -30.36 -67.86
C ASP A 186 -18.44 -30.68 -68.55
N GLN A 187 -19.57 -30.28 -67.93
CA GLN A 187 -20.90 -30.60 -68.45
C GLN A 187 -21.32 -29.71 -69.64
N ASP A 188 -20.78 -28.50 -69.74
CA ASP A 188 -21.14 -27.54 -70.79
C ASP A 188 -20.21 -27.61 -72.01
N GLY A 189 -19.11 -28.39 -71.91
CA GLY A 189 -18.16 -28.66 -72.98
C GLY A 189 -17.24 -27.48 -73.27
N ASN A 190 -17.08 -26.56 -72.31
CA ASN A 190 -16.30 -25.34 -72.47
C ASN A 190 -14.78 -25.56 -72.25
N GLY A 191 -14.38 -26.76 -71.81
CA GLY A 191 -13.00 -27.15 -71.56
C GLY A 191 -12.49 -26.83 -70.15
N LEU A 192 -13.34 -26.34 -69.25
CA LEU A 192 -13.08 -26.12 -67.84
C LEU A 192 -13.87 -27.14 -67.02
N THR A 193 -13.25 -27.67 -65.96
CA THR A 193 -13.91 -28.60 -65.04
C THR A 193 -14.71 -27.80 -64.01
N THR A 194 -15.98 -28.15 -63.83
CA THR A 194 -16.81 -27.62 -62.74
C THR A 194 -16.60 -28.47 -61.49
N TYR A 195 -16.39 -27.82 -60.35
CA TYR A 195 -16.32 -28.48 -59.04
C TYR A 195 -17.55 -28.11 -58.22
N PHE A 196 -18.12 -29.04 -57.47
CA PHE A 196 -19.08 -28.69 -56.44
C PHE A 196 -18.34 -28.52 -55.11
N VAL A 197 -18.47 -27.33 -54.53
CA VAL A 197 -17.75 -26.94 -53.32
C VAL A 197 -18.76 -26.60 -52.23
N GLY A 198 -18.56 -27.16 -51.04
CA GLY A 198 -19.33 -26.84 -49.85
C GLY A 198 -18.38 -26.55 -48.71
N GLY A 199 -18.09 -25.29 -48.44
CA GLY A 199 -16.95 -24.93 -47.58
C GLY A 199 -16.54 -23.47 -47.66
N LYS A 200 -15.42 -23.18 -46.98
CA LYS A 200 -14.62 -21.98 -47.17
C LYS A 200 -13.45 -22.27 -48.12
N TRP A 201 -13.27 -21.47 -49.17
CA TRP A 201 -12.13 -21.58 -50.08
C TRP A 201 -11.70 -20.22 -50.63
N ARG A 202 -10.47 -20.14 -51.16
CA ARG A 202 -9.96 -18.93 -51.80
C ARG A 202 -9.56 -19.23 -53.23
N GLY A 203 -10.04 -18.45 -54.18
CA GLY A 203 -9.71 -18.66 -55.58
C GLY A 203 -10.46 -17.74 -56.53
N GLU A 204 -10.09 -17.84 -57.80
CA GLU A 204 -10.76 -17.12 -58.89
C GLU A 204 -11.52 -18.10 -59.76
N GLY A 205 -12.77 -17.76 -60.08
CA GLY A 205 -13.62 -18.65 -60.86
C GLY A 205 -15.05 -18.15 -60.99
N LEU A 206 -15.83 -18.84 -61.81
CA LEU A 206 -17.27 -18.61 -61.92
C LEU A 206 -17.99 -19.48 -60.88
N ALA A 207 -18.56 -18.85 -59.87
CA ALA A 207 -19.37 -19.51 -58.85
C ALA A 207 -20.86 -19.43 -59.22
N VAL A 208 -21.52 -20.58 -59.34
CA VAL A 208 -22.96 -20.70 -59.61
C VAL A 208 -23.64 -21.39 -58.43
N VAL A 209 -24.54 -20.67 -57.75
CA VAL A 209 -25.16 -21.12 -56.50
C VAL A 209 -26.46 -21.87 -56.78
N PRO A 210 -26.61 -23.12 -56.31
CA PRO A 210 -27.86 -23.89 -56.46
C PRO A 210 -29.05 -23.21 -55.77
N ASP A 211 -30.28 -23.49 -56.23
CA ASP A 211 -31.50 -22.95 -55.62
C ASP A 211 -31.63 -23.37 -54.15
N ASN A 212 -32.03 -22.43 -53.28
CA ASN A 212 -32.14 -22.56 -51.82
C ASN A 212 -30.81 -22.59 -51.02
N TYR A 213 -29.66 -22.38 -51.66
CA TYR A 213 -28.37 -22.24 -50.99
C TYR A 213 -27.86 -20.80 -51.05
N PHE A 214 -26.81 -20.51 -50.29
CA PHE A 214 -26.16 -19.21 -50.28
C PHE A 214 -24.68 -19.34 -50.58
N LEU A 215 -24.10 -18.25 -51.05
CA LEU A 215 -22.67 -18.06 -51.19
C LEU A 215 -22.32 -16.63 -50.81
N GLN A 216 -21.46 -16.47 -49.81
CA GLN A 216 -20.90 -15.18 -49.45
C GLN A 216 -19.45 -15.08 -49.89
N TRP A 217 -18.98 -13.87 -50.17
CA TRP A 217 -17.60 -13.65 -50.53
C TRP A 217 -17.05 -12.33 -50.01
N GLY A 218 -15.73 -12.29 -49.93
CA GLY A 218 -14.98 -11.17 -49.41
C GLY A 218 -13.48 -11.32 -49.67
N TYR A 219 -12.68 -10.65 -48.86
CA TYR A 219 -11.23 -10.79 -48.87
C TYR A 219 -10.69 -10.76 -47.43
N TRP A 220 -9.56 -11.43 -47.22
CA TRP A 220 -8.80 -11.32 -45.98
C TRP A 220 -7.89 -10.10 -46.03
N THR A 221 -7.79 -9.36 -44.94
CA THR A 221 -6.77 -8.31 -44.79
C THR A 221 -5.38 -8.93 -44.68
N GLU A 222 -4.35 -8.17 -45.05
CA GLU A 222 -2.97 -8.59 -44.81
C GLU A 222 -2.67 -8.56 -43.30
N GLU A 223 -1.97 -9.57 -42.81
CA GLU A 223 -1.45 -9.57 -41.44
C GLU A 223 -0.43 -8.44 -41.27
N VAL A 224 -0.58 -7.69 -40.19
CA VAL A 224 0.34 -6.62 -39.79
C VAL A 224 0.92 -7.00 -38.44
N TYR A 225 2.25 -7.04 -38.36
CA TYR A 225 2.90 -7.29 -37.07
C TYR A 225 2.75 -6.08 -36.15
N ILE A 226 2.10 -6.30 -35.01
CA ILE A 226 2.03 -5.37 -33.88
C ILE A 226 2.99 -5.89 -32.80
N GLU A 227 3.71 -5.01 -32.12
CA GLU A 227 4.63 -5.43 -31.06
C GLU A 227 3.83 -5.67 -29.78
N PRO A 228 3.93 -6.85 -29.13
CA PRO A 228 3.27 -7.09 -27.86
C PRO A 228 3.73 -6.10 -26.79
N GLU A 229 2.77 -5.50 -26.10
CA GLU A 229 2.98 -4.59 -24.98
C GLU A 229 3.36 -5.40 -23.72
N PRO A 230 4.29 -4.90 -22.88
CA PRO A 230 4.68 -5.62 -21.67
C PRO A 230 3.50 -5.65 -20.67
N PRO A 231 3.27 -6.78 -19.95
CA PRO A 231 2.21 -6.85 -18.95
C PRO A 231 2.32 -5.76 -17.89
N GLU A 232 3.54 -5.36 -17.51
CA GLU A 232 3.80 -4.27 -16.55
C GLU A 232 3.12 -2.93 -16.92
N MET A 233 2.71 -2.72 -18.18
CA MET A 233 1.94 -1.55 -18.59
C MET A 233 0.51 -1.55 -18.02
N TYR A 234 -0.03 -2.74 -17.77
CA TYR A 234 -1.42 -3.04 -17.41
C TYR A 234 -1.60 -3.47 -15.94
N VAL A 235 -0.51 -3.63 -15.16
CA VAL A 235 -0.57 -4.09 -13.74
C VAL A 235 -0.47 -2.92 -12.74
N ASN A 236 0.04 -1.77 -13.17
CA ASN A 236 0.20 -0.57 -12.33
C ASN A 236 0.14 0.62 -13.26
N GLU A 237 -1.05 0.81 -13.82
CA GLU A 237 -1.28 1.68 -14.97
C GLU A 237 -1.02 3.15 -14.60
N ASP A 238 -1.49 3.59 -13.44
CA ASP A 238 -0.98 4.73 -12.68
C ASP A 238 -1.58 4.81 -11.26
N GLY A 239 -1.08 5.75 -10.46
CA GLY A 239 -1.62 5.99 -9.12
C GLY A 239 -2.75 7.02 -9.14
N LEU A 240 -3.88 6.72 -8.50
CA LEU A 240 -5.06 7.60 -8.29
C LEU A 240 -5.06 8.97 -9.00
N ASP A 241 -5.75 9.04 -10.14
CA ASP A 241 -5.85 10.25 -10.93
C ASP A 241 -7.01 11.17 -10.47
N CYS A 242 -6.70 12.44 -10.18
CA CYS A 242 -7.67 13.44 -9.71
C CYS A 242 -7.83 14.63 -10.66
N PHE A 243 -9.05 15.17 -10.69
CA PHE A 243 -9.41 16.32 -11.52
C PHE A 243 -9.99 17.49 -10.71
N THR A 244 -9.78 18.72 -11.19
CA THR A 244 -10.27 19.93 -10.53
C THR A 244 -11.80 20.11 -10.60
N GLU A 245 -12.48 19.45 -11.54
CA GLU A 245 -13.93 19.49 -11.69
C GLU A 245 -14.49 18.10 -12.01
N SER A 246 -15.63 17.76 -11.42
CA SER A 246 -16.42 16.55 -11.74
C SER A 246 -17.21 16.80 -13.03
N SER A 247 -16.56 16.66 -14.19
CA SER A 247 -17.20 16.80 -15.49
C SER A 247 -17.17 15.48 -16.25
N ALA A 248 -18.26 15.16 -16.95
CA ALA A 248 -18.43 13.92 -17.71
C ALA A 248 -17.48 13.78 -18.92
N ASN A 249 -16.62 14.78 -19.21
CA ASN A 249 -15.73 14.78 -20.35
C ASN A 249 -14.28 15.02 -19.87
N ARG A 250 -13.64 13.95 -19.40
CA ARG A 250 -12.30 13.98 -18.77
C ARG A 250 -11.17 14.40 -19.69
N SER A 251 -11.31 14.21 -21.00
CA SER A 251 -10.31 14.57 -22.01
C SER A 251 -9.99 16.08 -22.09
N GLU A 252 -10.82 16.96 -21.52
CA GLU A 252 -10.59 18.41 -21.45
C GLU A 252 -10.14 18.89 -20.05
N LEU A 253 -10.11 18.00 -19.05
CA LEU A 253 -9.77 18.33 -17.67
C LEU A 253 -8.26 18.22 -17.42
N THR A 254 -7.72 19.15 -16.65
CA THR A 254 -6.32 19.09 -16.21
C THR A 254 -6.19 18.17 -15.00
N ARG A 255 -5.37 17.12 -15.14
CA ARG A 255 -4.90 16.28 -14.03
C ARG A 255 -4.25 17.13 -12.94
N VAL A 256 -4.59 16.84 -11.69
CA VAL A 256 -4.03 17.49 -10.50
C VAL A 256 -3.71 16.46 -9.45
N ASP A 257 -2.64 16.71 -8.70
CA ASP A 257 -2.32 15.93 -7.51
C ASP A 257 -3.51 15.93 -6.54
N CYS A 258 -3.99 14.74 -6.19
CA CYS A 258 -5.23 14.55 -5.47
C CYS A 258 -5.29 15.36 -4.19
N PRO A 259 -6.21 16.34 -4.09
CA PRO A 259 -6.47 17.02 -2.84
C PRO A 259 -6.80 16.01 -1.76
N THR A 260 -6.24 16.21 -0.57
CA THR A 260 -6.45 15.36 0.61
C THR A 260 -7.95 15.14 0.88
N GLU A 261 -8.81 16.12 0.60
CA GLU A 261 -10.25 16.02 0.82
C GLU A 261 -11.00 15.16 -0.22
N SER A 262 -10.49 15.02 -1.45
CA SER A 262 -11.13 14.27 -2.54
C SER A 262 -10.51 12.89 -2.76
N ARG A 263 -9.33 12.60 -2.20
CA ARG A 263 -8.64 11.31 -2.39
C ARG A 263 -9.41 10.07 -1.86
N LEU A 264 -10.44 10.29 -1.03
CA LEU A 264 -11.28 9.23 -0.45
C LEU A 264 -12.74 9.32 -0.93
N SER A 265 -13.04 10.18 -1.90
CA SER A 265 -14.41 10.38 -2.36
C SER A 265 -14.46 11.06 -3.72
N GLY A 266 -15.31 10.55 -4.59
CA GLY A 266 -15.50 11.10 -5.92
C GLY A 266 -15.19 10.07 -6.98
N SER A 267 -15.03 10.57 -8.18
CA SER A 267 -14.71 9.81 -9.37
C SER A 267 -13.23 10.04 -9.66
N HIS A 268 -12.48 8.94 -9.70
CA HIS A 268 -11.05 8.90 -9.95
C HIS A 268 -10.81 8.21 -11.28
N GLY A 269 -9.82 8.71 -12.01
CA GLY A 269 -9.20 7.95 -13.08
C GLY A 269 -9.16 8.46 -14.50
N PHE A 270 -8.26 7.88 -15.28
CA PHE A 270 -7.97 8.26 -16.64
C PHE A 270 -7.47 7.06 -17.45
N ASP A 271 -8.17 6.77 -18.55
CA ASP A 271 -7.74 5.80 -19.57
C ASP A 271 -6.44 6.24 -20.26
N ASP A 272 -5.30 5.78 -19.74
CA ASP A 272 -3.95 6.22 -20.10
C ASP A 272 -3.30 5.34 -21.17
N ASP A 273 -3.59 4.05 -21.12
CA ASP A 273 -3.14 2.98 -21.99
C ASP A 273 -4.10 2.78 -23.19
N GLY A 274 -5.35 3.21 -23.01
CA GLY A 274 -6.37 3.38 -24.04
C GLY A 274 -7.31 2.19 -24.18
N ASP A 275 -7.32 1.22 -23.27
CA ASP A 275 -8.10 -0.01 -23.43
C ASP A 275 -9.58 0.16 -23.05
N CYS A 276 -9.90 1.16 -22.23
CA CYS A 276 -11.24 1.38 -21.70
C CYS A 276 -12.15 2.22 -22.64
N LEU A 277 -11.67 3.35 -23.20
CA LEU A 277 -12.51 4.24 -24.04
C LEU A 277 -12.70 3.75 -25.49
N ILE A 278 -12.23 2.54 -25.83
CA ILE A 278 -12.29 1.97 -27.18
C ILE A 278 -13.57 1.15 -27.41
N SER A 279 -14.18 0.64 -26.34
CA SER A 279 -15.48 -0.02 -26.41
C SER A 279 -16.58 0.97 -26.84
N THR A 280 -17.57 0.48 -27.60
CA THR A 280 -18.77 1.27 -27.95
C THR A 280 -20.01 0.83 -27.16
N GLU A 281 -19.86 -0.18 -26.30
CA GLU A 281 -20.92 -0.70 -25.44
C GLU A 281 -20.60 -0.33 -23.97
N ASP A 282 -21.34 0.66 -23.46
CA ASP A 282 -21.47 1.05 -22.05
C ASP A 282 -20.17 1.06 -21.21
N ASP A 283 -19.22 1.95 -21.54
CA ASP A 283 -17.98 2.25 -20.78
C ASP A 283 -18.21 2.88 -19.37
N ASP A 284 -19.41 2.71 -18.81
CA ASP A 284 -19.92 3.25 -17.54
C ASP A 284 -20.63 2.10 -16.80
N SER A 285 -19.89 1.01 -16.54
CA SER A 285 -20.37 -0.20 -15.87
C SER A 285 -20.91 0.10 -14.47
N ASN A 286 -20.34 1.09 -13.78
CA ASN A 286 -20.81 1.55 -12.47
C ASN A 286 -22.02 2.53 -12.54
N ASN A 287 -22.46 2.90 -13.75
CA ASN A 287 -23.62 3.73 -14.04
C ASN A 287 -23.62 5.11 -13.33
N ASN A 288 -22.43 5.70 -13.13
CA ASN A 288 -22.26 6.99 -12.48
C ASN A 288 -22.26 8.19 -13.48
N ASN A 289 -22.43 7.91 -14.78
CA ASN A 289 -22.39 8.87 -15.89
C ASN A 289 -21.01 9.47 -16.19
N VAL A 290 -19.94 8.81 -15.77
CA VAL A 290 -18.57 9.18 -16.09
C VAL A 290 -17.82 7.93 -16.53
N PRO A 291 -17.45 7.81 -17.82
CA PRO A 291 -16.83 6.60 -18.32
C PRO A 291 -15.39 6.45 -17.82
N CYS A 292 -14.95 5.20 -17.79
CA CYS A 292 -13.59 4.75 -17.45
C CYS A 292 -13.11 5.30 -16.12
N ASP A 293 -13.80 4.87 -15.05
CA ASP A 293 -13.55 5.43 -13.75
C ASP A 293 -13.78 4.55 -12.54
N VAL A 294 -13.21 5.00 -11.43
CA VAL A 294 -13.43 4.41 -10.13
C VAL A 294 -14.15 5.40 -9.23
N ALA A 295 -15.38 5.05 -8.87
CA ALA A 295 -16.23 5.80 -7.96
C ALA A 295 -15.98 5.39 -6.51
N TRP A 296 -15.39 6.32 -5.75
CA TRP A 296 -15.15 6.18 -4.33
C TRP A 296 -16.27 6.81 -3.53
N SER A 297 -16.95 6.00 -2.73
CA SER A 297 -17.92 6.50 -1.76
C SER A 297 -17.31 6.51 -0.35
N SER A 298 -17.42 7.64 0.35
CA SER A 298 -17.03 7.70 1.76
C SER A 298 -18.04 8.42 2.64
N VAL A 299 -18.11 7.96 3.89
CA VAL A 299 -18.96 8.52 4.93
C VAL A 299 -18.09 8.94 6.10
N ASN A 300 -18.00 10.26 6.35
CA ASN A 300 -17.14 10.86 7.38
C ASN A 300 -15.64 10.52 7.23
N GLY A 301 -15.14 10.43 5.99
CA GLY A 301 -13.72 10.15 5.71
C GLY A 301 -13.32 8.67 5.87
N VAL A 302 -14.32 7.77 5.93
CA VAL A 302 -14.11 6.31 5.84
C VAL A 302 -14.70 5.86 4.52
N VAL A 303 -13.88 5.20 3.69
CA VAL A 303 -14.32 4.59 2.43
C VAL A 303 -15.30 3.47 2.76
N THR A 304 -16.47 3.53 2.14
CA THR A 304 -17.56 2.57 2.37
C THR A 304 -17.76 1.62 1.21
N ASP A 305 -17.47 2.08 0.00
CA ASP A 305 -17.66 1.35 -1.26
C ASP A 305 -16.71 1.95 -2.29
N ILE A 306 -16.11 1.07 -3.11
CA ILE A 306 -15.33 1.42 -4.29
C ILE A 306 -16.03 0.67 -5.43
N ASP A 307 -16.52 1.41 -6.41
CA ASP A 307 -17.26 0.89 -7.56
C ASP A 307 -16.52 1.33 -8.82
N ALA A 308 -15.85 0.38 -9.48
CA ALA A 308 -15.04 0.62 -10.67
C ALA A 308 -15.83 0.27 -11.93
N ASP A 309 -15.59 1.02 -13.00
CA ASP A 309 -15.89 0.54 -14.34
C ASP A 309 -14.99 -0.65 -14.69
N ASP A 310 -15.35 -1.41 -15.72
CA ASP A 310 -14.53 -2.55 -16.12
C ASP A 310 -13.25 -2.03 -16.83
N PHE A 311 -12.10 -2.67 -16.60
CA PHE A 311 -10.81 -2.33 -17.24
C PHE A 311 -10.33 -0.92 -16.85
N VAL A 312 -10.31 -0.69 -15.55
CA VAL A 312 -9.84 0.57 -14.95
C VAL A 312 -9.13 0.21 -13.65
N ASP A 313 -7.79 0.25 -13.67
CA ASP A 313 -6.96 0.00 -12.49
C ASP A 313 -6.47 1.29 -11.81
N GLU A 314 -7.39 1.98 -11.13
CA GLU A 314 -7.11 3.22 -10.39
C GLU A 314 -6.90 2.95 -8.90
N ASP A 315 -5.88 2.17 -8.61
CA ASP A 315 -5.37 1.99 -7.28
C ASP A 315 -4.15 2.91 -7.02
N PRO A 316 -3.60 2.97 -5.80
CA PRO A 316 -2.45 3.80 -5.53
C PRO A 316 -1.16 3.00 -5.77
N ASP A 317 -0.32 3.41 -6.73
CA ASP A 317 1.03 2.85 -6.99
C ASP A 317 1.62 2.16 -5.76
N GLU A 318 1.60 0.82 -5.75
CA GLU A 318 1.95 0.00 -4.58
C GLU A 318 3.37 0.31 -4.12
N GLN A 319 4.28 0.60 -5.05
CA GLN A 319 5.68 0.81 -4.73
C GLN A 319 5.89 2.13 -4.00
N GLU A 320 5.21 3.21 -4.41
CA GLU A 320 5.20 4.48 -3.70
C GLU A 320 4.39 4.38 -2.39
N TYR A 321 3.20 3.78 -2.47
CA TYR A 321 2.22 3.66 -1.39
C TYR A 321 2.72 2.79 -0.24
N ILE A 322 3.17 1.55 -0.51
CA ILE A 322 3.73 0.64 0.48
C ILE A 322 5.07 1.17 1.00
N GLY A 323 5.88 1.83 0.14
CA GLY A 323 7.08 2.53 0.58
C GLY A 323 6.78 3.58 1.66
N GLU A 324 5.81 4.45 1.39
CA GLU A 324 5.37 5.52 2.29
C GLU A 324 4.78 4.96 3.59
N LEU A 325 3.87 4.00 3.50
CA LEU A 325 3.28 3.35 4.65
C LEU A 325 4.31 2.58 5.47
N GLY A 326 5.22 1.85 4.83
CA GLY A 326 6.32 1.14 5.48
C GLY A 326 7.21 2.09 6.29
N HIS A 327 7.52 3.27 5.75
CA HIS A 327 8.24 4.31 6.49
C HIS A 327 7.45 4.81 7.71
N ARG A 328 6.16 5.17 7.55
CA ARG A 328 5.32 5.64 8.65
C ARG A 328 5.17 4.58 9.74
N THR A 329 4.90 3.33 9.34
CA THR A 329 4.81 2.17 10.21
C THR A 329 6.10 1.97 10.99
N PHE A 330 7.26 2.06 10.34
CA PHE A 330 8.56 1.98 11.02
C PHE A 330 8.71 3.06 12.09
N VAL A 331 8.47 4.33 11.75
CA VAL A 331 8.60 5.45 12.71
C VAL A 331 7.69 5.25 13.93
N ILE A 332 6.43 4.88 13.70
CA ILE A 332 5.44 4.69 14.76
C ILE A 332 5.77 3.46 15.61
N ALA A 333 6.08 2.33 14.97
CA ALA A 333 6.43 1.08 15.67
C ALA A 333 7.68 1.26 16.52
N VAL A 334 8.74 1.89 16.00
CA VAL A 334 9.96 2.18 16.76
C VAL A 334 9.67 3.14 17.92
N GLY A 335 8.88 4.20 17.68
CA GLY A 335 8.48 5.15 18.72
C GLY A 335 7.71 4.49 19.88
N LYS A 336 6.75 3.63 19.55
CA LYS A 336 5.90 2.94 20.54
C LYS A 336 6.65 1.82 21.25
N MET A 337 7.21 0.88 20.50
CA MET A 337 7.81 -0.34 21.06
C MET A 337 9.18 -0.08 21.64
N ALA A 338 10.08 0.53 20.86
CA ALA A 338 11.47 0.65 21.27
C ALA A 338 11.67 1.83 22.22
N PHE A 339 11.10 2.99 21.93
CA PHE A 339 11.27 4.18 22.76
C PHE A 339 10.38 4.17 24.00
N VAL A 340 9.05 4.08 23.86
CA VAL A 340 8.13 4.16 25.01
C VAL A 340 8.16 2.89 25.85
N ILE A 341 7.94 1.72 25.26
CA ILE A 341 7.85 0.47 26.03
C ILE A 341 9.23 0.01 26.51
N LEU A 342 10.19 -0.21 25.60
CA LEU A 342 11.49 -0.75 26.01
C LEU A 342 12.34 0.30 26.75
N LEU A 343 12.80 1.35 26.08
CA LEU A 343 13.69 2.34 26.72
C LEU A 343 13.00 3.06 27.89
N GLY A 344 11.71 3.40 27.72
CA GLY A 344 10.92 4.07 28.75
C GLY A 344 10.73 3.24 30.02
N LEU A 345 10.64 1.90 29.96
CA LEU A 345 10.56 1.05 31.15
C LEU A 345 11.93 0.63 31.70
N PHE A 346 12.87 0.25 30.84
CA PHE A 346 14.15 -0.33 31.27
C PHE A 346 15.11 0.73 31.84
N ILE A 347 15.19 1.92 31.26
CA ILE A 347 16.11 2.97 31.75
C ILE A 347 15.79 3.36 33.21
N PRO A 348 14.53 3.68 33.58
CA PRO A 348 14.21 4.01 34.96
C PRO A 348 14.43 2.83 35.91
N LEU A 349 14.19 1.58 35.47
CA LEU A 349 14.36 0.39 36.31
C LEU A 349 15.80 0.26 36.82
N PHE A 350 16.79 0.52 35.95
CA PHE A 350 18.21 0.42 36.31
C PHE A 350 18.79 1.70 36.91
N LEU A 351 18.31 2.88 36.50
CA LEU A 351 18.91 4.15 36.90
C LEU A 351 18.17 4.83 38.05
N ALA A 352 16.84 4.78 38.09
CA ALA A 352 16.04 5.56 39.04
C ALA A 352 15.83 4.85 40.39
N LEU A 353 15.81 3.52 40.38
CA LEU A 353 15.56 2.69 41.56
C LEU A 353 16.61 2.89 42.67
N GLY A 354 17.87 3.07 42.30
CA GLY A 354 19.00 3.24 43.23
C GLY A 354 19.26 4.68 43.66
N LEU A 355 18.58 5.68 43.08
CA LEU A 355 18.92 7.11 43.22
C LEU A 355 19.01 7.59 44.67
N VAL A 356 18.05 7.18 45.50
CA VAL A 356 17.97 7.60 46.91
C VAL A 356 18.17 6.41 47.85
N ARG A 357 17.81 5.21 47.39
CA ARG A 357 17.94 3.97 48.16
C ARG A 357 19.38 3.69 48.55
N ASP A 358 20.31 3.72 47.60
CA ASP A 358 21.70 3.33 47.83
C ASP A 358 22.35 4.23 48.89
N GLU A 359 22.01 5.52 48.90
CA GLU A 359 22.51 6.49 49.88
C GLU A 359 21.85 6.34 51.25
N THR A 360 20.59 5.88 51.27
CA THR A 360 19.86 5.55 52.50
C THR A 360 20.42 4.28 53.13
N GLU A 361 20.70 3.23 52.35
CA GLU A 361 21.24 1.96 52.82
C GLU A 361 22.70 2.07 53.27
N ASN A 362 23.52 2.84 52.56
CA ASN A 362 24.92 3.08 52.93
C ASN A 362 25.10 4.09 54.09
N GLY A 363 24.00 4.70 54.55
CA GLY A 363 24.02 5.70 55.61
C GLY A 363 24.75 6.98 55.24
N THR A 364 25.11 7.20 53.97
CA THR A 364 25.86 8.39 53.52
C THR A 364 24.98 9.63 53.36
N LEU A 365 23.67 9.48 53.54
CA LEU A 365 22.66 10.55 53.46
C LEU A 365 22.97 11.73 54.41
N HIS A 366 23.52 11.48 55.60
CA HIS A 366 23.85 12.53 56.58
C HIS A 366 24.99 13.47 56.11
N LEU A 367 25.91 12.96 55.28
CA LEU A 367 27.01 13.75 54.71
C LEU A 367 26.48 14.77 53.69
N LEU A 368 25.40 14.42 52.99
CA LEU A 368 24.73 15.26 51.99
C LEU A 368 23.72 16.23 52.63
N LEU A 369 23.13 15.87 53.77
CA LEU A 369 22.13 16.66 54.50
C LEU A 369 22.69 17.50 55.67
N SER A 370 23.97 17.90 55.60
CA SER A 370 24.64 18.68 56.68
C SER A 370 24.05 20.08 56.91
N LYS A 371 23.18 20.57 56.01
CA LYS A 371 22.34 21.77 56.19
C LYS A 371 20.87 21.39 56.05
N PRO A 372 19.94 22.08 56.74
CA PRO A 372 18.51 21.83 56.59
C PRO A 372 18.10 22.09 55.12
N ILE A 373 17.76 21.01 54.42
CA ILE A 373 17.13 21.01 53.09
C ILE A 373 15.80 20.27 53.28
N HIS A 374 14.74 20.78 52.66
CA HIS A 374 13.46 20.12 52.77
C HIS A 374 13.51 18.77 52.02
N ARG A 375 13.15 17.69 52.70
CA ARG A 375 13.25 16.31 52.22
C ARG A 375 12.64 16.07 50.82
N ALA A 376 11.56 16.78 50.50
CA ALA A 376 10.93 16.75 49.19
C ALA A 376 11.81 17.33 48.08
N GLU A 377 12.52 18.42 48.37
CA GLU A 377 13.38 19.11 47.41
C GLU A 377 14.55 18.20 47.03
N PHE A 378 15.09 17.45 47.99
CA PHE A 378 16.16 16.47 47.74
C PHE A 378 15.75 15.40 46.71
N ILE A 379 14.57 14.78 46.88
CA ILE A 379 14.06 13.76 45.93
C ILE A 379 13.86 14.38 44.54
N VAL A 380 13.30 15.58 44.47
CA VAL A 380 13.07 16.29 43.20
C VAL A 380 14.39 16.60 42.50
N TYR A 381 15.40 17.11 43.20
CA TYR A 381 16.71 17.39 42.60
C TYR A 381 17.44 16.13 42.12
N ARG A 382 17.31 15.02 42.85
CA ARG A 382 17.80 13.71 42.42
C ARG A 382 17.12 13.25 41.13
N LEU A 383 15.81 13.39 41.07
CA LEU A 383 15.03 13.01 39.89
C LEU A 383 15.35 13.90 38.68
N ILE A 384 15.56 15.20 38.88
CA ILE A 384 16.02 16.13 37.84
C ILE A 384 17.43 15.75 37.34
N GLY A 385 18.35 15.39 38.23
CA GLY A 385 19.69 14.93 37.83
C GLY A 385 19.67 13.62 37.04
N TYR A 386 18.77 12.71 37.38
CA TYR A 386 18.50 11.52 36.57
C TYR A 386 17.93 11.87 35.18
N LEU A 387 16.88 12.71 35.14
CA LEU A 387 16.25 13.12 33.88
C LEU A 387 17.22 13.89 32.99
N ALA A 388 18.13 14.69 33.55
CA ALA A 388 19.13 15.41 32.77
C ALA A 388 20.04 14.47 31.95
N ILE A 389 20.29 13.25 32.42
CA ILE A 389 21.03 12.23 31.65
C ILE A 389 20.06 11.45 30.76
N SER A 390 19.01 10.86 31.34
CA SER A 390 18.17 9.90 30.63
C SER A 390 17.29 10.56 29.57
N ALA A 391 16.66 11.69 29.86
CA ALA A 391 15.84 12.42 28.89
C ALA A 391 16.70 13.01 27.77
N THR A 392 17.85 13.61 28.09
CA THR A 392 18.78 14.13 27.07
C THR A 392 19.29 13.00 26.17
N TYR A 393 19.62 11.85 26.73
CA TYR A 393 20.01 10.66 25.95
C TYR A 393 18.90 10.22 25.01
N VAL A 394 17.67 10.05 25.50
CA VAL A 394 16.56 9.59 24.66
C VAL A 394 16.19 10.62 23.60
N LEU A 395 16.16 11.91 23.93
CA LEU A 395 15.92 12.98 22.95
C LEU A 395 17.00 12.99 21.87
N ALA A 396 18.27 12.91 22.25
CA ALA A 396 19.37 12.88 21.29
C ALA A 396 19.31 11.63 20.40
N LEU A 397 19.01 10.46 20.99
CA LEU A 397 18.87 9.22 20.25
C LEU A 397 17.68 9.26 19.28
N SER A 398 16.53 9.77 19.73
CA SER A 398 15.32 9.93 18.91
C SER A 398 15.56 10.84 17.71
N LEU A 399 16.22 11.98 17.92
CA LEU A 399 16.58 12.89 16.83
C LEU A 399 17.65 12.30 15.90
N LEU A 400 18.61 11.54 16.42
CA LEU A 400 19.63 10.89 15.59
C LEU A 400 19.00 9.81 14.69
N VAL A 401 18.17 8.94 15.27
CA VAL A 401 17.43 7.93 14.51
C VAL A 401 16.49 8.61 13.52
N GLY A 402 15.81 9.68 13.93
CA GLY A 402 14.94 10.46 13.05
C GLY A 402 15.66 11.08 11.87
N ILE A 403 16.85 11.66 12.06
CA ILE A 403 17.66 12.18 10.95
C ILE A 403 18.04 11.06 9.98
N ILE A 404 18.43 9.88 10.49
CA ILE A 404 18.77 8.73 9.63
C ILE A 404 17.54 8.25 8.87
N ALA A 405 16.40 8.08 9.55
CA ALA A 405 15.14 7.66 8.95
C ALA A 405 14.66 8.66 7.88
N SER A 406 14.73 9.97 8.14
CA SER A 406 14.34 11.01 7.19
C SER A 406 15.26 11.15 5.98
N ILE A 407 16.47 10.59 6.01
CA ILE A 407 17.38 10.51 4.85
C ILE A 407 17.08 9.27 4.00
N LEU A 408 16.59 8.20 4.65
CA LEU A 408 16.31 6.91 4.02
C LEU A 408 14.85 6.75 3.59
N GLY A 409 13.96 7.60 4.09
CA GLY A 409 12.53 7.57 3.77
C GLY A 409 12.26 7.87 2.30
N PRO A 410 11.16 7.32 1.75
CA PRO A 410 10.73 7.62 0.39
C PRO A 410 10.34 9.09 0.24
N GLY A 411 10.59 9.63 -0.96
CA GLY A 411 10.19 10.98 -1.39
C GLY A 411 11.23 11.68 -2.27
N ASP A 412 10.78 12.77 -2.93
CA ASP A 412 11.58 13.53 -3.91
C ASP A 412 12.76 14.30 -3.31
N GLY A 413 12.77 14.47 -1.98
CA GLY A 413 13.76 15.27 -1.26
C GLY A 413 14.85 14.41 -0.61
N ILE A 414 16.08 14.96 -0.53
CA ILE A 414 17.20 14.30 0.17
C ILE A 414 16.95 14.14 1.68
N ILE A 415 16.15 15.04 2.28
CA ILE A 415 15.80 15.00 3.71
C ILE A 415 14.34 15.36 3.89
N ARG A 416 13.58 14.44 4.49
CA ARG A 416 12.17 14.61 4.83
C ARG A 416 12.00 15.30 6.19
N LEU A 417 11.90 16.64 6.17
CA LEU A 417 11.77 17.43 7.41
C LEU A 417 10.42 17.24 8.13
N ALA A 418 9.41 16.69 7.44
CA ALA A 418 8.09 16.44 8.00
C ALA A 418 8.07 15.36 9.10
N ASP A 419 9.07 14.48 9.16
CA ASP A 419 9.12 13.40 10.18
C ASP A 419 9.78 13.88 11.47
N LEU A 420 10.60 14.93 11.42
CA LEU A 420 11.32 15.44 12.58
C LEU A 420 10.40 15.86 13.74
N PRO A 421 9.24 16.51 13.51
CA PRO A 421 8.25 16.74 14.57
C PRO A 421 7.78 15.47 15.26
N VAL A 422 7.57 14.36 14.51
CA VAL A 422 7.17 13.07 15.09
C VAL A 422 8.29 12.51 15.97
N TRP A 423 9.53 12.49 15.47
CA TRP A 423 10.69 12.04 16.24
C TRP A 423 10.99 12.89 17.48
N LEU A 424 10.81 14.21 17.38
CA LEU A 424 10.89 15.10 18.54
C LEU A 424 9.78 14.76 19.55
N GLY A 425 8.57 14.55 19.06
CA GLY A 425 7.42 14.18 19.87
C GLY A 425 7.58 12.83 20.58
N ILE A 426 8.12 11.82 19.90
CA ILE A 426 8.50 10.52 20.50
C ILE A 426 9.50 10.77 21.64
N GLY A 427 10.57 11.53 21.38
CA GLY A 427 11.58 11.82 22.40
C GLY A 427 11.04 12.58 23.62
N ILE A 428 10.12 13.54 23.42
CA ILE A 428 9.44 14.26 24.50
C ILE A 428 8.52 13.31 25.29
N THR A 429 7.74 12.49 24.59
CA THR A 429 6.82 11.52 25.19
C THR A 429 7.59 10.52 26.05
N THR A 430 8.66 9.94 25.51
CA THR A 430 9.51 9.04 26.28
C THR A 430 10.17 9.75 27.46
N SER A 431 10.53 11.02 27.33
CA SER A 431 11.05 11.80 28.47
C SER A 431 10.03 11.96 29.60
N LEU A 432 8.75 12.16 29.28
CA LEU A 432 7.66 12.19 30.27
C LEU A 432 7.45 10.81 30.90
N VAL A 433 7.54 9.75 30.11
CA VAL A 433 7.49 8.36 30.59
C VAL A 433 8.64 8.06 31.55
N LEU A 434 9.87 8.48 31.21
CA LEU A 434 11.04 8.35 32.07
C LEU A 434 10.86 9.11 33.39
N ALA A 435 10.15 10.24 33.39
CA ALA A 435 9.81 10.99 34.59
C ALA A 435 8.77 10.26 35.44
N ALA A 436 7.71 9.75 34.81
CA ALA A 436 6.65 8.99 35.47
C ALA A 436 7.21 7.71 36.12
N TYR A 437 7.81 6.81 35.34
CA TYR A 437 8.39 5.58 35.87
C TYR A 437 9.59 5.84 36.79
N GLY A 438 10.42 6.86 36.49
CA GLY A 438 11.53 7.24 37.35
C GLY A 438 11.06 7.68 38.74
N SER A 439 9.94 8.41 38.82
CA SER A 439 9.34 8.81 40.10
C SER A 439 8.75 7.63 40.87
N ILE A 440 8.09 6.70 40.17
CA ILE A 440 7.51 5.48 40.75
C ILE A 440 8.60 4.60 41.32
N PHE A 441 9.60 4.23 40.52
CA PHE A 441 10.63 3.30 40.95
C PHE A 441 11.51 3.88 42.06
N ASN A 442 11.79 5.19 42.02
CA ASN A 442 12.46 5.86 43.13
C ASN A 442 11.59 5.82 44.41
N ALA A 443 10.29 6.17 44.32
CA ALA A 443 9.38 6.11 45.47
C ALA A 443 9.21 4.70 46.03
N MET A 444 9.16 3.67 45.18
CA MET A 444 9.04 2.27 45.59
C MET A 444 10.33 1.74 46.24
N GLY A 445 11.50 2.13 45.70
CA GLY A 445 12.79 1.88 46.34
C GLY A 445 12.91 2.54 47.72
N LEU A 446 12.29 3.71 47.91
CA LEU A 446 12.16 4.36 49.20
C LEU A 446 11.20 3.64 50.14
N ILE A 447 10.01 3.23 49.69
CA ILE A 447 9.01 2.54 50.50
C ILE A 447 9.58 1.25 51.09
N SER A 448 10.22 0.42 50.26
CA SER A 448 10.78 -0.85 50.68
C SER A 448 12.20 -1.05 50.13
N PRO A 449 13.26 -0.80 50.94
CA PRO A 449 14.63 -0.98 50.50
C PRO A 449 14.91 -2.44 50.12
N LYS A 450 14.41 -3.41 50.90
CA LYS A 450 14.63 -4.84 50.62
C LYS A 450 13.76 -5.39 49.48
N TYR A 451 12.49 -4.99 49.40
CA TYR A 451 11.53 -5.59 48.45
C TYR A 451 11.11 -4.70 47.29
N GLY A 452 11.51 -3.41 47.28
CA GLY A 452 11.08 -2.44 46.29
C GLY A 452 11.45 -2.83 44.86
N VAL A 453 12.61 -3.46 44.67
CA VAL A 453 13.05 -3.97 43.35
C VAL A 453 12.06 -4.99 42.80
N TYR A 454 11.64 -5.96 43.61
CA TYR A 454 10.71 -7.02 43.15
C TYR A 454 9.35 -6.44 42.76
N VAL A 455 8.86 -5.45 43.50
CA VAL A 455 7.60 -4.78 43.15
C VAL A 455 7.75 -3.96 41.86
N CYS A 456 8.89 -3.31 41.64
CA CYS A 456 9.17 -2.60 40.39
C CYS A 456 9.24 -3.55 39.19
N ILE A 457 9.79 -4.76 39.37
CA ILE A 457 9.81 -5.79 38.31
C ILE A 457 8.38 -6.24 37.97
N ILE A 458 7.56 -6.57 38.97
CA ILE A 458 6.16 -6.96 38.74
C ILE A 458 5.39 -5.85 38.03
N PHE A 459 5.59 -4.60 38.47
CA PHE A 459 4.98 -3.44 37.83
C PHE A 459 5.49 -3.24 36.40
N GLY A 460 6.79 -3.44 36.14
CA GLY A 460 7.36 -3.38 34.79
C GLY A 460 6.76 -4.42 33.85
N VAL A 461 6.53 -5.66 34.33
CA VAL A 461 5.83 -6.69 33.54
C VAL A 461 4.38 -6.30 33.25
N TRP A 462 3.67 -5.76 34.25
CA TRP A 462 2.32 -5.24 34.06
C TRP A 462 2.27 -4.14 32.99
N GLU A 463 3.16 -3.16 33.07
CA GLU A 463 3.22 -2.03 32.13
C GLU A 463 3.64 -2.46 30.73
N PHE A 464 4.50 -3.47 30.60
CA PHE A 464 4.84 -4.07 29.32
C PHE A 464 3.61 -4.74 28.69
N MET A 465 2.90 -5.58 29.45
CA MET A 465 1.68 -6.24 28.98
C MET A 465 0.60 -5.24 28.56
N MET A 466 0.33 -4.23 29.39
CA MET A 466 -0.68 -3.21 29.08
C MET A 466 -0.28 -2.30 27.91
N GLY A 467 1.02 -2.06 27.73
CA GLY A 467 1.56 -1.41 26.55
C GLY A 467 1.24 -2.20 25.28
N SER A 468 1.54 -3.50 25.25
CA SER A 468 1.21 -4.37 24.11
C SER A 468 -0.29 -4.44 23.83
N LEU A 469 -1.12 -4.54 24.87
CA LEU A 469 -2.58 -4.54 24.69
C LEU A 469 -3.11 -3.23 24.12
N SER A 470 -2.50 -2.09 24.46
CA SER A 470 -2.89 -0.78 23.94
C SER A 470 -2.60 -0.61 22.45
N ILE A 471 -1.60 -1.31 21.93
CA ILE A 471 -1.28 -1.31 20.49
C ILE A 471 -2.34 -2.09 19.73
N VAL A 472 -2.69 -3.29 20.21
CA VAL A 472 -3.72 -4.13 19.61
C VAL A 472 -5.10 -3.45 19.65
N ASN A 473 -5.47 -2.93 20.82
CA ASN A 473 -6.74 -2.25 21.00
C ASN A 473 -6.70 -1.19 22.12
N PRO A 474 -6.67 0.11 21.79
CA PRO A 474 -6.64 1.22 22.72
C PRO A 474 -7.99 1.46 23.39
N ASN A 475 -9.09 0.86 22.90
CA ASN A 475 -10.41 1.01 23.53
C ASN A 475 -10.55 0.18 24.82
N TRP A 476 -9.60 -0.71 25.12
CA TRP A 476 -9.66 -1.53 26.32
C TRP A 476 -9.44 -0.70 27.58
N THR A 477 -10.50 -0.58 28.38
CA THR A 477 -10.49 0.22 29.63
C THR A 477 -9.47 -0.26 30.68
N VAL A 478 -9.05 -1.53 30.61
CA VAL A 478 -8.00 -2.05 31.49
C VAL A 478 -6.64 -1.46 31.12
N ALA A 479 -6.39 -1.27 29.82
CA ALA A 479 -5.13 -0.72 29.33
C ALA A 479 -4.97 0.76 29.73
N SER A 480 -6.06 1.54 29.80
CA SER A 480 -6.02 2.96 30.18
C SER A 480 -5.61 3.24 31.63
N VAL A 481 -5.50 2.21 32.48
CA VAL A 481 -4.92 2.32 33.82
C VAL A 481 -3.38 2.41 33.77
N SER A 482 -2.75 1.92 32.70
CA SER A 482 -1.29 1.90 32.52
C SER A 482 -0.74 3.24 32.05
N ILE A 483 0.50 3.54 32.45
CA ILE A 483 1.24 4.72 32.01
C ILE A 483 1.65 4.57 30.53
N SER A 484 1.98 3.35 30.11
CA SER A 484 2.28 3.01 28.71
C SER A 484 1.14 3.44 27.80
N HIS A 485 -0.11 3.17 28.18
CA HIS A 485 -1.28 3.52 27.36
C HIS A 485 -1.36 5.02 27.05
N TRP A 486 -1.24 5.88 28.07
CA TRP A 486 -1.28 7.33 27.88
C TRP A 486 -0.11 7.85 27.03
N ALA A 487 1.06 7.22 27.15
CA ALA A 487 2.21 7.55 26.33
C ALA A 487 2.03 7.11 24.86
N LEU A 488 1.47 5.93 24.62
CA LEU A 488 1.17 5.46 23.26
C LEU A 488 0.11 6.35 22.59
N GLN A 489 -0.96 6.72 23.31
CA GLN A 489 -1.95 7.67 22.82
C GLN A 489 -1.34 9.05 22.55
N MET A 490 -0.34 9.48 23.33
CA MET A 490 0.37 10.73 23.09
C MET A 490 1.14 10.69 21.77
N ILE A 491 1.79 9.55 21.44
CA ILE A 491 2.42 9.35 20.12
C ILE A 491 1.37 9.40 19.02
N ASP A 492 0.25 8.69 19.16
CA ASP A 492 -0.81 8.68 18.14
C ASP A 492 -1.37 10.09 17.85
N ALA A 493 -1.52 10.89 18.90
CA ALA A 493 -1.94 12.28 18.78
C ALA A 493 -0.88 13.16 18.10
N ILE A 494 0.41 12.94 18.38
CA ILE A 494 1.52 13.67 17.73
C ILE A 494 1.60 13.31 16.25
N VAL A 495 1.44 12.03 15.92
CA VAL A 495 1.41 11.54 14.53
C VAL A 495 0.32 12.27 13.76
N LEU A 496 -0.91 12.34 14.27
CA LEU A 496 -2.00 13.07 13.60
C LEU A 496 -1.77 14.58 13.47
N LEU A 497 -1.04 15.18 14.40
CA LEU A 497 -0.72 16.61 14.32
C LEU A 497 0.41 16.92 13.34
N ALA A 498 1.31 15.97 13.10
CA ALA A 498 2.42 16.11 12.16
C ALA A 498 2.07 15.62 10.76
N TRP A 499 1.34 14.50 10.67
CA TRP A 499 0.88 13.83 9.45
C TRP A 499 -0.66 13.71 9.51
N PRO A 500 -1.39 14.80 9.19
CA PRO A 500 -2.85 14.82 9.29
C PRO A 500 -3.54 13.85 8.30
N ASP A 501 -2.86 13.54 7.21
CA ASP A 501 -3.26 12.58 6.18
C ASP A 501 -3.19 11.12 6.64
N THR A 502 -2.55 10.78 7.77
CA THR A 502 -2.42 9.40 8.27
C THR A 502 -3.76 8.67 8.40
N ILE A 503 -4.86 9.39 8.67
CA ILE A 503 -6.21 8.81 8.70
C ILE A 503 -6.60 8.25 7.34
N GLN A 504 -6.21 8.95 6.27
CA GLN A 504 -6.58 8.62 4.90
C GLN A 504 -5.79 7.43 4.41
N TRP A 505 -4.47 7.46 4.62
CA TRP A 505 -3.59 6.32 4.40
C TRP A 505 -4.08 5.07 5.14
N ALA A 506 -4.50 5.19 6.40
CA ALA A 506 -5.06 4.06 7.14
C ALA A 506 -6.41 3.57 6.60
N ALA A 507 -7.21 4.44 5.96
CA ALA A 507 -8.48 4.07 5.36
C ALA A 507 -8.29 3.39 4.00
N MET A 508 -7.35 3.88 3.18
CA MET A 508 -6.96 3.29 1.90
C MET A 508 -6.34 1.91 2.08
N ASP A 509 -5.45 1.75 3.07
CA ASP A 509 -4.86 0.47 3.48
C ASP A 509 -5.93 -0.59 3.74
N GLN A 510 -7.02 -0.19 4.41
CA GLN A 510 -8.14 -1.07 4.70
C GLN A 510 -9.00 -1.35 3.45
N ALA A 511 -9.13 -0.38 2.54
CA ALA A 511 -9.99 -0.49 1.37
C ALA A 511 -9.42 -1.47 0.32
N PHE A 512 -8.12 -1.35 0.03
CA PHE A 512 -7.42 -2.22 -0.92
C PHE A 512 -6.88 -3.52 -0.30
N GLY A 513 -6.94 -3.65 1.03
CA GLY A 513 -6.44 -4.85 1.71
C GLY A 513 -4.91 -5.01 1.65
N LEU A 514 -4.19 -3.90 1.45
CA LEU A 514 -2.73 -3.85 1.42
C LEU A 514 -2.19 -4.19 2.82
N ASP A 515 -1.30 -5.17 2.97
CA ASP A 515 -0.73 -5.58 4.28
C ASP A 515 0.46 -4.70 4.69
N SER A 516 0.24 -3.38 4.81
CA SER A 516 1.31 -2.43 5.14
C SER A 516 1.72 -2.44 6.62
N GLY A 517 0.90 -3.06 7.47
CA GLY A 517 1.06 -3.08 8.92
C GLY A 517 0.81 -1.75 9.65
N LEU A 518 0.42 -0.66 8.96
CA LEU A 518 0.14 0.63 9.62
C LEU A 518 -1.01 0.51 10.62
N SER A 519 -2.10 -0.12 10.20
CA SER A 519 -3.30 -0.39 11.01
C SER A 519 -3.02 -1.23 12.28
N ASN A 520 -1.94 -2.02 12.28
CA ASN A 520 -1.50 -2.81 13.43
C ASN A 520 -0.83 -1.97 14.52
N PHE A 521 -0.14 -0.89 14.14
CA PHE A 521 0.65 -0.08 15.06
C PHE A 521 0.04 1.27 15.37
N TRP A 522 -0.73 1.85 14.45
CA TRP A 522 -1.34 3.16 14.58
C TRP A 522 -2.86 3.04 14.62
N GLN A 523 -3.48 3.74 15.57
CA GLN A 523 -4.93 3.82 15.70
C GLN A 523 -5.32 5.23 16.17
N PRO A 524 -6.51 5.73 15.80
CA PRO A 524 -6.95 7.05 16.20
C PRO A 524 -7.05 7.18 17.73
N PRO A 525 -6.66 8.32 18.33
CA PRO A 525 -6.69 8.52 19.78
C PRO A 525 -8.10 8.39 20.38
N VAL A 526 -8.23 7.58 21.43
CA VAL A 526 -9.54 7.24 22.03
C VAL A 526 -9.99 8.29 23.06
N HIS A 527 -9.11 8.73 23.96
CA HIS A 527 -9.49 9.62 25.07
C HIS A 527 -9.46 11.12 24.68
N THR A 528 -10.40 11.51 23.81
CA THR A 528 -10.55 12.87 23.25
C THR A 528 -11.65 13.71 23.94
N LEU A 529 -12.23 13.24 25.05
CA LEU A 529 -13.34 13.90 25.77
C LEU A 529 -14.57 14.19 24.90
N GLY A 530 -14.81 13.36 23.87
CA GLY A 530 -15.93 13.52 22.93
C GLY A 530 -15.70 14.58 21.85
N THR A 531 -14.50 15.16 21.75
CA THR A 531 -14.17 16.17 20.73
C THR A 531 -13.57 15.57 19.45
N GLN A 532 -13.16 14.30 19.48
CA GLN A 532 -12.46 13.62 18.37
C GLN A 532 -11.20 14.34 17.86
N SER A 533 -10.64 15.26 18.66
CA SER A 533 -9.48 16.05 18.26
C SER A 533 -8.17 15.48 18.82
N ALA A 534 -7.15 15.37 17.97
CA ALA A 534 -5.81 14.92 18.35
C ALA A 534 -5.18 15.84 19.41
N SER A 535 -5.42 17.16 19.32
CA SER A 535 -4.92 18.14 20.29
C SER A 535 -5.42 17.88 21.71
N VAL A 536 -6.69 17.52 21.89
CA VAL A 536 -7.25 17.22 23.21
C VAL A 536 -6.67 15.92 23.77
N ALA A 537 -6.47 14.91 22.92
CA ALA A 537 -5.80 13.67 23.32
C ALA A 537 -4.35 13.90 23.77
N LEU A 538 -3.61 14.77 23.08
CA LEU A 538 -2.24 15.14 23.48
C LEU A 538 -2.21 15.82 24.85
N ILE A 539 -3.12 16.77 25.09
CA ILE A 539 -3.23 17.48 26.37
C ILE A 539 -3.64 16.53 27.50
N SER A 540 -4.63 15.65 27.25
CA SER A 540 -5.10 14.69 28.25
C SER A 540 -3.99 13.70 28.64
N SER A 541 -3.28 13.13 27.67
CA SER A 541 -2.13 12.27 27.91
C SER A 541 -1.00 12.99 28.65
N SER A 542 -0.64 14.19 28.22
CA SER A 542 0.40 15.00 28.88
C SER A 542 0.04 15.30 30.34
N PHE A 543 -1.23 15.63 30.60
CA PHE A 543 -1.74 15.87 31.95
C PHE A 543 -1.62 14.63 32.82
N VAL A 544 -2.01 13.45 32.32
CA VAL A 544 -1.93 12.19 33.08
C VAL A 544 -0.48 11.84 33.42
N LEU A 545 0.45 11.92 32.46
CA LEU A 545 1.87 11.61 32.69
C LEU A 545 2.51 12.54 33.74
N VAL A 546 2.23 13.85 33.65
CA VAL A 546 2.71 14.83 34.63
C VAL A 546 2.05 14.62 35.99
N PHE A 547 0.74 14.35 36.02
CA PHE A 547 0.01 14.09 37.25
C PHE A 547 0.56 12.87 38.00
N VAL A 548 0.79 11.76 37.29
CA VAL A 548 1.38 10.54 37.86
C VAL A 548 2.76 10.86 38.44
N THR A 549 3.60 11.59 37.70
CA THR A 549 4.93 12.00 38.17
C THR A 549 4.86 12.80 39.47
N LEU A 550 3.99 13.81 39.53
CA LEU A 550 3.82 14.66 40.71
C LEU A 550 3.23 13.90 41.90
N ALA A 551 2.26 13.02 41.66
CA ALA A 551 1.63 12.18 42.68
C ALA A 551 2.66 11.26 43.35
N TRP A 552 3.52 10.61 42.57
CA TRP A 552 4.55 9.71 43.10
C TRP A 552 5.70 10.45 43.78
N ILE A 553 6.08 11.64 43.31
CA ILE A 553 6.98 12.53 44.06
C ILE A 553 6.38 12.86 45.45
N PHE A 554 5.07 13.14 45.52
CA PHE A 554 4.40 13.44 46.80
C PHE A 554 4.35 12.22 47.73
N ILE A 555 4.10 11.02 47.20
CA ILE A 555 4.15 9.77 47.97
C ILE A 555 5.57 9.52 48.49
N GLY A 556 6.59 9.61 47.63
CA GLY A 556 7.99 9.46 48.00
C GLY A 556 8.41 10.43 49.10
N LYS A 557 7.98 11.70 49.00
CA LYS A 557 8.14 12.71 50.06
C LYS A 557 7.53 12.27 51.39
N SER A 558 6.28 11.83 51.40
CA SER A 558 5.54 11.45 52.62
C SER A 558 6.20 10.27 53.35
N VAL A 559 6.71 9.31 52.59
CA VAL A 559 7.42 8.14 53.13
C VAL A 559 8.77 8.57 53.71
N PHE A 560 9.52 9.38 52.97
CA PHE A 560 10.85 9.82 53.37
C PHE A 560 10.79 10.77 54.58
N SER A 561 9.71 11.54 54.79
CA SER A 561 9.55 12.37 56.00
C SER A 561 9.35 11.56 57.28
N ARG A 562 8.84 10.32 57.18
CA ARG A 562 8.57 9.46 58.33
C ARG A 562 9.75 8.58 58.75
N ARG A 563 10.79 8.45 57.91
CA ARG A 563 12.00 7.71 58.27
C ARG A 563 12.92 8.53 59.15
N GLU A 564 13.36 7.93 60.24
CA GLU A 564 14.47 8.44 61.04
C GLU A 564 15.76 8.26 60.24
N ILE A 565 16.51 9.35 60.10
CA ILE A 565 17.86 9.32 59.54
C ILE A 565 18.74 8.97 60.73
N MET A 566 19.05 7.68 60.90
CA MET A 566 20.02 7.23 61.91
C MET A 566 21.44 7.48 61.45
#